data_AF-A0A9P5VIF5-F1
#
_entry.id   AF-A0A9P5VIF5-F1
#
_cell.length_a   1.000
_cell.length_b   1.000
_cell.length_c   1.000
_cell.angle_alpha   90.00
_cell.angle_beta   90.00
_cell.angle_gamma   90.00
#
_symmetry.space_group_name_H-M   'P 1'
#
loop_
_entity.id
_entity.type
_entity.pdbx_description
1 polymer ?
#
loop_
_entity_poly.entity_id
_entity_poly.type
_entity_poly.pdbx_seq_one_letter_code
_entity_poly.pdbx_strand_id
1 'polypeptide(L)'
;MLSTIINPPSQPAAAPVKNPTEGASSSTSLSRGLTPKELGCLTPGGDITLSRSELSSMAGSIVSQLDQYISTAPSTRNHQYAGREGNSVTGNSEEDDVALANNLQAISVAAQMIGDNIYKEPKKTKKAHDGYQVTAENFESEKHFYPRVLNAQIHPMVGYFFSLGNERIIARYMHLNPQVNEDVLRKCLDYVPKHFQWAGSDLFNVTTASGHRQMIIVETNSCPSGQKSMPLLSELDEHGGYRLVLESAFKDMMDTADRSLGGLAVVCDKNMMEASGYAATLAEVMKEKVWLVEFYEYDQDPPVKWIDRVMHIRDEKKEWHSIRACFRYVTQKPWNRFPLYTRTVVMNQTVACLAGGRNKMMAAKAYEFFNAELADSGLHVRVPETINNVTKNEIPLWLDSMGGHAVVKVPYSNAGQGVYTITNKQELQEFMDTPQHYDKYIVQSLVGNASWSSITRHGKFYHVGTIPNKKNNTFVTDLRMMVAGNKDGFRPICIYARRARKPLIQHLEDGPSTTSWEMLGTNLSVKLPTGEWSTEAARLLLMDRKDFNQLGLGVDDMIDAYIQTVLSVIAIDKMCVRLMKENPDGNGQTFDLDLFRALNPDSVLWQEIMV
;
A
#
# COMPACT_ATOMS: atom_id res chain seq x y z
N MET A 1 29.23 -48.80 -4.18
CA MET A 1 30.51 -49.53 -4.21
C MET A 1 31.61 -48.50 -4.42
N LEU A 2 32.71 -48.63 -3.66
CA LEU A 2 33.89 -47.74 -3.58
C LEU A 2 33.62 -46.38 -2.91
N SER A 3 34.38 -45.80 -2.00
CA SER A 3 35.42 -46.19 -1.01
C SER A 3 35.94 -44.84 -0.47
N THR A 4 35.62 -44.45 0.77
CA THR A 4 36.51 -44.42 1.96
C THR A 4 37.40 -43.16 2.15
N ILE A 5 37.41 -42.64 3.41
CA ILE A 5 38.43 -41.83 4.17
C ILE A 5 38.58 -40.34 3.73
N ILE A 6 38.65 -39.27 4.55
CA ILE A 6 39.48 -38.97 5.75
C ILE A 6 38.92 -37.73 6.51
N ASN A 7 38.86 -37.79 7.86
CA ASN A 7 38.87 -36.66 8.83
C ASN A 7 40.32 -36.26 9.13
N PRO A 8 40.68 -34.98 9.43
CA PRO A 8 40.81 -34.53 10.85
C PRO A 8 40.76 -32.96 11.03
N PRO A 9 41.24 -32.33 12.13
CA PRO A 9 40.73 -32.36 13.50
C PRO A 9 40.53 -30.95 14.17
N SER A 10 40.01 -31.00 15.40
CA SER A 10 39.93 -30.05 16.53
C SER A 10 40.71 -28.72 16.59
N GLN A 11 40.02 -27.73 17.20
CA GLN A 11 40.46 -26.41 17.72
C GLN A 11 41.64 -26.43 18.72
N PRO A 12 42.19 -25.24 19.04
CA PRO A 12 42.00 -24.75 20.42
C PRO A 12 41.71 -23.23 20.55
N ALA A 13 41.17 -22.85 21.71
CA ALA A 13 40.81 -21.50 22.16
C ALA A 13 41.98 -20.76 22.86
N ALA A 14 41.98 -19.42 22.83
CA ALA A 14 42.65 -18.56 23.82
C ALA A 14 42.09 -17.11 23.83
N ALA A 15 41.38 -16.80 24.92
CA ALA A 15 41.33 -15.62 25.82
C ALA A 15 41.77 -14.17 25.41
N PRO A 16 41.29 -13.13 26.15
CA PRO A 16 41.03 -11.76 25.68
C PRO A 16 42.10 -10.72 26.06
N VAL A 17 42.09 -9.56 25.39
CA VAL A 17 42.96 -8.41 25.73
C VAL A 17 42.13 -7.17 26.11
N LYS A 18 42.55 -6.54 27.22
CA LYS A 18 42.00 -5.38 27.90
C LYS A 18 42.39 -4.04 27.24
N ASN A 19 41.55 -3.02 27.46
CA ASN A 19 41.81 -1.58 27.30
C ASN A 19 43.09 -1.10 28.00
N PRO A 20 43.60 0.07 27.59
CA PRO A 20 43.78 1.14 28.57
C PRO A 20 43.28 2.53 28.11
N THR A 21 43.01 3.32 29.15
CA THR A 21 42.45 4.68 29.25
C THR A 21 43.48 5.81 29.09
N GLU A 22 42.96 6.97 28.66
CA GLU A 22 43.27 8.37 29.05
C GLU A 22 44.67 9.00 28.89
N GLY A 23 44.65 10.25 28.41
CA GLY A 23 45.75 11.22 28.53
C GLY A 23 45.55 12.48 27.67
N ALA A 24 45.25 13.60 28.31
CA ALA A 24 44.89 14.90 27.74
C ALA A 24 46.09 15.86 27.52
N SER A 25 45.94 16.86 26.62
CA SER A 25 46.44 18.24 26.85
C SER A 25 45.93 19.29 25.83
N SER A 26 45.25 20.33 26.36
CA SER A 26 45.17 21.77 26.01
C SER A 26 46.16 22.32 24.93
N SER A 27 45.94 23.38 24.14
CA SER A 27 45.25 24.70 24.24
C SER A 27 45.32 25.34 22.82
N THR A 28 44.52 26.31 22.34
CA THR A 28 44.32 27.70 22.79
C THR A 28 43.10 28.34 22.11
N SER A 29 42.39 29.15 22.89
CA SER A 29 41.26 30.03 22.57
C SER A 29 41.61 31.27 21.76
N LEU A 30 40.66 31.78 20.97
CA LEU A 30 40.37 33.22 20.85
C LEU A 30 38.87 33.42 20.60
N SER A 31 38.14 33.64 21.70
CA SER A 31 36.74 34.11 21.70
C SER A 31 36.67 35.41 22.54
N ARG A 32 36.27 36.50 21.89
CA ARG A 32 35.59 37.68 22.48
C ARG A 32 34.41 37.91 21.52
N GLY A 33 33.14 37.88 21.86
CA GLY A 33 32.45 37.99 23.14
C GLY A 33 31.32 39.01 22.92
N LEU A 34 30.10 38.54 22.68
CA LEU A 34 28.88 39.34 22.87
C LEU A 34 28.27 38.90 24.20
N THR A 35 27.98 39.88 25.07
CA THR A 35 27.62 39.68 26.47
C THR A 35 26.13 39.31 26.67
N PRO A 36 25.76 38.60 27.76
CA PRO A 36 24.39 38.12 28.05
C PRO A 36 23.31 39.18 28.35
N LYS A 37 23.46 40.42 27.88
CA LYS A 37 22.48 41.50 28.10
C LYS A 37 21.58 41.80 26.88
N GLU A 38 21.78 41.09 25.77
CA GLU A 38 20.94 41.17 24.56
C GLU A 38 20.12 39.88 24.33
N LEU A 39 20.28 38.88 25.21
CA LEU A 39 19.48 37.65 25.27
C LEU A 39 18.73 37.58 26.62
N GLY A 40 17.72 38.43 26.79
CA GLY A 40 16.67 38.25 27.81
C GLY A 40 15.34 38.05 27.06
N CYS A 41 14.50 37.04 27.30
CA CYS A 41 14.32 36.18 28.46
C CYS A 41 13.90 34.79 27.99
N LEU A 42 14.61 33.74 28.37
CA LEU A 42 14.07 32.38 28.41
C LEU A 42 14.57 31.72 29.69
N THR A 43 13.69 31.66 30.70
CA THR A 43 13.88 30.80 31.87
C THR A 43 13.47 29.36 31.51
N PRO A 44 14.19 28.32 31.95
CA PRO A 44 13.77 26.94 31.72
C PRO A 44 12.64 26.59 32.69
N GLY A 45 11.45 26.29 32.17
CA GLY A 45 10.33 25.75 32.96
C GLY A 45 8.98 26.48 32.87
N GLY A 46 8.64 27.11 31.74
CA GLY A 46 7.27 27.62 31.49
C GLY A 46 6.78 27.19 30.11
N ASP A 47 5.60 26.58 30.04
CA ASP A 47 4.90 26.34 28.78
C ASP A 47 4.56 27.67 28.12
N ILE A 48 5.18 27.97 26.99
CA ILE A 48 4.77 29.06 26.11
C ILE A 48 3.94 28.42 25.00
N THR A 49 2.61 28.47 25.14
CA THR A 49 1.67 28.17 24.05
C THR A 49 1.54 29.39 23.16
N LEU A 50 2.44 29.52 22.17
CA LEU A 50 2.26 30.50 21.10
C LEU A 50 1.08 30.05 20.22
N SER A 51 0.15 30.96 19.96
CA SER A 51 -0.96 30.74 19.04
C SER A 51 -0.46 30.63 17.59
N ARG A 52 -1.28 29.98 16.75
CA ARG A 52 -1.00 29.77 15.31
C ARG A 52 -0.69 31.06 14.55
N SER A 53 -1.30 32.18 14.94
CA SER A 53 -1.03 33.50 14.35
C SER A 53 0.33 34.06 14.78
N GLU A 54 0.78 33.77 15.99
CA GLU A 54 2.04 34.30 16.53
C GLU A 54 3.24 33.60 15.90
N LEU A 55 3.20 32.28 15.73
CA LEU A 55 4.26 31.52 15.05
C LEU A 55 4.39 31.91 13.57
N SER A 56 3.28 32.09 12.86
CA SER A 56 3.28 32.52 11.45
C SER A 56 3.78 33.97 11.30
N SER A 57 3.37 34.86 12.22
CA SER A 57 3.86 36.24 12.27
C SER A 57 5.37 36.30 12.56
N MET A 58 5.88 35.48 13.49
CA MET A 58 7.31 35.38 13.79
C MET A 58 8.11 34.87 12.59
N ALA A 59 7.63 33.82 11.90
CA ALA A 59 8.28 33.30 10.71
C ALA A 59 8.31 34.34 9.58
N GLY A 60 7.18 35.02 9.32
CA GLY A 60 7.10 36.11 8.34
C GLY A 60 8.01 37.30 8.68
N SER A 61 8.13 37.66 9.97
CA SER A 61 9.04 38.72 10.43
C SER A 61 10.52 38.35 10.23
N ILE A 62 10.90 37.09 10.45
CA ILE A 62 12.28 36.62 10.25
C ILE A 62 12.65 36.66 8.76
N VAL A 63 11.75 36.20 7.89
CA VAL A 63 11.94 36.26 6.43
C VAL A 63 12.05 37.71 5.95
N SER A 64 11.17 38.60 6.42
CA SER A 64 11.21 40.02 6.06
C SER A 64 12.50 40.71 6.52
N GLN A 65 13.03 40.37 7.69
CA GLN A 65 14.29 40.94 8.20
C GLN A 65 15.50 40.44 7.39
N LEU A 66 15.50 39.17 6.99
CA LEU A 66 16.55 38.59 6.14
C LEU A 66 16.56 39.21 4.74
N ASP A 67 15.39 39.39 4.12
CA ASP A 67 15.27 40.01 2.79
C ASP A 67 15.69 41.49 2.80
N GLN A 68 15.41 42.20 3.90
CA GLN A 68 15.83 43.60 4.08
C GLN A 68 17.34 43.73 4.26
N TYR A 69 17.98 42.73 4.90
CA TYR A 69 19.44 42.66 5.03
C TYR A 69 20.12 42.33 3.70
N ILE A 70 19.56 41.39 2.91
CA ILE A 70 20.07 41.03 1.57
C ILE A 70 19.97 42.20 0.59
N SER A 71 18.86 42.95 0.62
CA SER A 71 18.63 44.09 -0.30
C SER A 71 19.48 45.33 0.00
N THR A 72 20.09 45.42 1.18
CA THR A 72 20.97 46.53 1.58
C THR A 72 22.46 46.21 1.49
N ALA A 73 22.83 44.97 1.11
CA ALA A 73 24.21 44.58 0.86
C ALA A 73 24.76 45.34 -0.38
N PRO A 74 25.99 45.92 -0.32
CA PRO A 74 26.53 46.72 -1.42
C PRO A 74 26.72 45.88 -2.70
N SER A 75 26.15 46.30 -3.81
CA SER A 75 26.37 45.68 -5.12
C SER A 75 27.65 46.23 -5.77
N THR A 76 28.65 45.37 -6.01
CA THR A 76 29.87 45.76 -6.73
C THR A 76 29.61 45.78 -8.25
N ARG A 77 29.61 46.98 -8.85
CA ARG A 77 29.62 47.22 -10.31
C ARG A 77 31.01 47.69 -10.77
N ASN A 78 31.57 46.95 -11.73
CA ASN A 78 32.52 47.30 -12.81
C ASN A 78 33.62 48.37 -12.59
N HIS A 79 34.89 47.94 -12.75
CA HIS A 79 35.92 48.76 -13.42
C HIS A 79 36.87 47.93 -14.30
N GLN A 80 36.99 48.35 -15.57
CA GLN A 80 38.09 48.03 -16.48
C GLN A 80 39.27 48.99 -16.23
N TYR A 81 40.52 48.52 -16.16
CA TYR A 81 41.66 48.91 -17.03
C TYR A 81 43.01 48.33 -16.54
N ALA A 82 43.94 48.24 -17.49
CA ALA A 82 45.25 47.60 -17.47
C ALA A 82 46.34 48.26 -16.60
N GLY A 83 47.40 47.49 -16.27
CA GLY A 83 48.76 48.02 -16.06
C GLY A 83 49.50 47.57 -14.78
N ARG A 84 50.54 46.73 -14.98
CA ARG A 84 51.82 46.56 -14.23
C ARG A 84 51.95 46.84 -12.72
N GLU A 85 52.52 45.81 -12.06
CA GLU A 85 53.51 45.77 -10.96
C GLU A 85 53.27 46.53 -9.64
N GLY A 86 53.20 45.76 -8.53
CA GLY A 86 53.49 46.24 -7.18
C GLY A 86 52.82 45.42 -6.07
N ASN A 87 53.61 44.71 -5.27
CA ASN A 87 53.19 43.97 -4.08
C ASN A 87 52.38 44.82 -3.07
N SER A 88 51.22 44.32 -2.62
CA SER A 88 50.79 44.46 -1.22
C SER A 88 49.67 43.48 -0.86
N VAL A 89 49.68 43.05 0.40
CA VAL A 89 48.80 42.08 1.05
C VAL A 89 47.45 42.72 1.39
N THR A 90 46.35 42.18 0.86
CA THR A 90 44.95 42.36 1.32
C THR A 90 44.19 41.12 0.85
N GLY A 91 43.82 40.13 1.68
CA GLY A 91 42.69 40.20 2.60
C GLY A 91 41.38 39.88 1.85
N ASN A 92 41.03 38.58 1.73
CA ASN A 92 39.86 38.05 1.00
C ASN A 92 38.52 38.43 1.67
N SER A 93 38.16 39.71 1.73
CA SER A 93 36.85 40.13 2.24
C SER A 93 35.71 39.91 1.25
N GLU A 94 35.99 39.85 -0.06
CA GLU A 94 34.94 39.72 -1.09
C GLU A 94 34.44 38.28 -1.27
N GLU A 95 35.27 37.25 -1.08
CA GLU A 95 34.82 35.84 -1.18
C GLU A 95 33.98 35.43 0.04
N ASP A 96 34.30 35.94 1.23
CA ASP A 96 33.56 35.64 2.47
C ASP A 96 32.17 36.30 2.48
N ASP A 97 32.04 37.51 1.92
CA ASP A 97 30.74 38.22 1.82
C ASP A 97 29.79 37.55 0.81
N VAL A 98 30.32 37.03 -0.30
CA VAL A 98 29.52 36.27 -1.29
C VAL A 98 29.11 34.90 -0.74
N ALA A 99 29.99 34.23 0.01
CA ALA A 99 29.67 32.97 0.69
C ALA A 99 28.58 33.17 1.77
N LEU A 100 28.66 34.26 2.54
CA LEU A 100 27.66 34.60 3.54
C LEU A 100 26.30 34.95 2.90
N ALA A 101 26.28 35.72 1.82
CA ALA A 101 25.06 36.04 1.08
C ALA A 101 24.39 34.79 0.50
N ASN A 102 25.17 33.87 -0.08
CA ASN A 102 24.66 32.60 -0.61
C ASN A 102 24.13 31.68 0.49
N ASN A 103 24.78 31.64 1.66
CA ASN A 103 24.30 30.87 2.81
C ASN A 103 23.01 31.46 3.40
N LEU A 104 22.90 32.79 3.48
CA LEU A 104 21.67 33.46 3.94
C LEU A 104 20.51 33.27 2.95
N GLN A 105 20.79 33.29 1.64
CA GLN A 105 19.82 32.94 0.60
C GLN A 105 19.35 31.48 0.75
N ALA A 106 20.28 30.55 0.99
CA ALA A 106 19.96 29.13 1.21
C ALA A 106 19.13 28.92 2.48
N ILE A 107 19.41 29.65 3.56
CA ILE A 107 18.63 29.62 4.81
C ILE A 107 17.25 30.23 4.61
N SER A 108 17.13 31.34 3.86
CA SER A 108 15.83 31.95 3.51
C SER A 108 14.97 30.99 2.69
N VAL A 109 15.54 30.36 1.66
CA VAL A 109 14.85 29.34 0.85
C VAL A 109 14.49 28.12 1.69
N ALA A 110 15.36 27.67 2.59
CA ALA A 110 15.06 26.56 3.51
C ALA A 110 13.94 26.93 4.49
N ALA A 111 13.92 28.15 5.03
CA ALA A 111 12.86 28.64 5.91
C ALA A 111 11.52 28.79 5.17
N GLN A 112 11.56 29.22 3.91
CA GLN A 112 10.40 29.32 3.03
C GLN A 112 9.87 27.92 2.66
N MET A 113 10.76 26.97 2.36
CA MET A 113 10.42 25.57 2.15
C MET A 113 9.88 24.89 3.42
N ILE A 114 10.35 25.26 4.61
CA ILE A 114 9.82 24.78 5.89
C ILE A 114 8.41 25.39 6.11
N GLY A 115 8.21 26.67 5.82
CA GLY A 115 6.89 27.32 5.89
C GLY A 115 5.88 26.71 4.92
N ASP A 116 6.30 26.42 3.69
CA ASP A 116 5.46 25.89 2.61
C ASP A 116 5.22 24.37 2.74
N ASN A 117 6.16 23.61 3.31
CA ASN A 117 6.00 22.17 3.56
C ASN A 117 5.27 21.85 4.88
N ILE A 118 5.20 22.78 5.84
CA ILE A 118 4.47 22.56 7.10
C ILE A 118 2.97 22.87 6.96
N TYR A 119 2.53 23.63 5.95
CA TYR A 119 1.12 24.01 5.82
C TYR A 119 0.54 23.80 4.42
N LYS A 120 0.21 22.54 4.10
CA LYS A 120 -0.92 22.27 3.19
C LYS A 120 -2.22 22.56 3.94
N GLU A 121 -3.15 23.28 3.33
CA GLU A 121 -4.50 23.44 3.88
C GLU A 121 -5.04 22.07 4.31
N PRO A 122 -5.60 21.94 5.54
CA PRO A 122 -6.18 20.68 5.97
C PRO A 122 -7.29 20.32 4.97
N LYS A 123 -7.19 19.13 4.36
CA LYS A 123 -8.32 18.53 3.65
C LYS A 123 -9.54 18.66 4.56
N LYS A 124 -10.68 19.17 4.07
CA LYS A 124 -11.94 19.23 4.85
C LYS A 124 -12.10 17.92 5.62
N THR A 125 -12.01 17.99 6.94
CA THR A 125 -12.11 16.81 7.82
C THR A 125 -13.54 16.32 7.75
N LYS A 126 -13.76 15.20 7.07
CA LYS A 126 -15.07 14.55 7.05
C LYS A 126 -15.34 14.05 8.47
N LYS A 127 -16.41 14.58 9.09
CA LYS A 127 -16.85 14.13 10.40
C LYS A 127 -17.62 12.82 10.24
N ALA A 128 -17.28 11.81 11.01
CA ALA A 128 -18.02 10.57 11.04
C ALA A 128 -19.38 10.73 11.74
N HIS A 129 -20.38 10.04 11.23
CA HIS A 129 -21.63 9.84 11.96
C HIS A 129 -21.38 8.86 13.11
N ASP A 130 -22.06 9.07 14.23
CA ASP A 130 -22.03 8.12 15.33
C ASP A 130 -22.58 6.75 14.89
N GLY A 131 -22.18 5.70 15.60
CA GLY A 131 -22.57 4.34 15.27
C GLY A 131 -24.05 4.08 15.50
N TYR A 132 -24.64 3.22 14.67
CA TYR A 132 -26.01 2.75 14.83
C TYR A 132 -26.08 1.22 14.72
N GLN A 133 -27.13 0.62 15.28
CA GLN A 133 -27.32 -0.82 15.25
C GLN A 133 -27.99 -1.27 13.97
N VAL A 134 -27.46 -2.34 13.38
CA VAL A 134 -27.98 -3.05 12.23
C VAL A 134 -28.46 -4.43 12.67
N THR A 135 -29.61 -4.85 12.15
CA THR A 135 -30.19 -6.18 12.32
C THR A 135 -30.27 -6.91 10.97
N ALA A 136 -30.63 -8.20 10.99
CA ALA A 136 -30.84 -8.97 9.77
C ALA A 136 -31.91 -8.36 8.85
N GLU A 137 -32.93 -7.70 9.42
CA GLU A 137 -34.02 -7.06 8.69
C GLU A 137 -33.59 -5.84 7.86
N ASN A 138 -32.36 -5.34 8.07
CA ASN A 138 -31.84 -4.21 7.33
C ASN A 138 -31.17 -4.58 5.99
N PHE A 139 -31.07 -5.87 5.66
CA PHE A 139 -30.49 -6.29 4.38
C PHE A 139 -31.48 -6.04 3.24
N GLU A 140 -31.11 -5.15 2.31
CA GLU A 140 -31.86 -4.91 1.08
C GLU A 140 -30.87 -4.94 -0.10
N SER A 141 -31.02 -5.90 -1.00
CA SER A 141 -30.06 -6.17 -2.09
C SER A 141 -29.71 -4.92 -2.92
N GLU A 142 -30.68 -4.06 -3.21
CA GLU A 142 -30.53 -2.79 -3.91
C GLU A 142 -29.63 -1.76 -3.21
N LYS A 143 -29.47 -1.86 -1.88
CA LYS A 143 -28.57 -1.00 -1.10
C LYS A 143 -27.13 -1.50 -1.10
N HIS A 144 -26.90 -2.77 -1.46
CA HIS A 144 -25.62 -3.45 -1.28
C HIS A 144 -24.97 -3.91 -2.58
N PHE A 145 -25.71 -3.97 -3.69
CA PHE A 145 -25.18 -4.33 -5.01
C PHE A 145 -25.38 -3.22 -6.03
N TYR A 146 -24.52 -3.19 -7.05
CA TYR A 146 -24.80 -2.31 -8.19
C TYR A 146 -26.07 -2.77 -8.92
N PRO A 147 -26.90 -1.86 -9.45
CA PRO A 147 -28.09 -2.23 -10.21
C PRO A 147 -27.79 -3.18 -11.38
N ARG A 148 -26.64 -3.01 -12.05
CA ARG A 148 -26.21 -3.93 -13.13
C ARG A 148 -25.97 -5.36 -12.62
N VAL A 149 -25.52 -5.53 -11.38
CA VAL A 149 -25.22 -6.83 -10.77
C VAL A 149 -26.50 -7.58 -10.42
N LEU A 150 -27.50 -6.90 -9.87
CA LEU A 150 -28.80 -7.50 -9.57
C LEU A 150 -29.56 -7.99 -10.81
N ASN A 151 -29.22 -7.45 -11.99
CA ASN A 151 -29.81 -7.85 -13.26
C ASN A 151 -28.88 -8.76 -14.09
N ALA A 152 -27.74 -9.18 -13.52
CA ALA A 152 -26.74 -9.96 -14.23
C ALA A 152 -26.86 -11.44 -13.88
N GLN A 153 -26.84 -12.29 -14.90
CA GLN A 153 -26.71 -13.74 -14.72
C GLN A 153 -25.25 -14.15 -14.84
N ILE A 154 -24.77 -14.90 -13.86
CA ILE A 154 -23.40 -15.42 -13.84
C ILE A 154 -23.08 -16.18 -15.15
N HIS A 155 -21.87 -15.96 -15.68
CA HIS A 155 -21.40 -16.70 -16.84
C HIS A 155 -21.21 -18.20 -16.48
N PRO A 156 -21.70 -19.17 -17.29
CA PRO A 156 -21.61 -20.60 -16.96
C PRO A 156 -20.20 -21.10 -16.64
N MET A 157 -19.18 -20.66 -17.40
CA MET A 157 -17.78 -21.02 -17.10
C MET A 157 -17.29 -20.48 -15.75
N VAL A 158 -17.75 -19.30 -15.34
CA VAL A 158 -17.37 -18.72 -14.05
C VAL A 158 -18.07 -19.48 -12.93
N GLY A 159 -19.37 -19.72 -13.05
CA GLY A 159 -20.11 -20.55 -12.08
C GLY A 159 -19.50 -21.96 -11.96
N TYR A 160 -19.10 -22.57 -13.08
CA TYR A 160 -18.40 -23.85 -13.08
C TYR A 160 -17.07 -23.79 -12.33
N PHE A 161 -16.24 -22.75 -12.55
CA PHE A 161 -14.99 -22.54 -11.82
C PHE A 161 -15.21 -22.51 -10.30
N PHE A 162 -16.19 -21.75 -9.81
CA PHE A 162 -16.51 -21.71 -8.38
C PHE A 162 -16.98 -23.06 -7.82
N SER A 163 -17.56 -23.92 -8.65
CA SER A 163 -17.99 -25.26 -8.24
C SER A 163 -16.86 -26.29 -8.18
N LEU A 164 -15.68 -26.03 -8.76
CA LEU A 164 -14.63 -27.04 -8.96
C LEU A 164 -14.13 -27.66 -7.64
N GLY A 165 -13.85 -26.83 -6.64
CA GLY A 165 -13.14 -27.26 -5.42
C GLY A 165 -11.66 -27.55 -5.67
N ASN A 166 -10.88 -27.56 -4.58
CA ASN A 166 -9.41 -27.60 -4.66
C ASN A 166 -8.88 -28.88 -5.35
N GLU A 167 -9.48 -30.06 -5.13
CA GLU A 167 -9.03 -31.30 -5.77
C GLU A 167 -9.04 -31.24 -7.30
N ARG A 168 -10.12 -30.74 -7.89
CA ARG A 168 -10.23 -30.63 -9.36
C ARG A 168 -9.35 -29.53 -9.91
N ILE A 169 -9.16 -28.46 -9.13
CA ILE A 169 -8.23 -27.37 -9.46
C ILE A 169 -6.79 -27.89 -9.50
N ILE A 170 -6.35 -28.65 -8.49
CA ILE A 170 -5.03 -29.30 -8.44
C ILE A 170 -4.85 -30.20 -9.66
N ALA A 171 -5.78 -31.13 -9.88
CA ALA A 171 -5.67 -32.08 -11.00
C ALA A 171 -5.55 -31.36 -12.36
N ARG A 172 -6.35 -30.30 -12.58
CA ARG A 172 -6.29 -29.53 -13.83
C ARG A 172 -4.99 -28.73 -13.95
N TYR A 173 -4.55 -28.08 -12.88
CA TYR A 173 -3.35 -27.26 -12.88
C TYR A 173 -2.09 -28.10 -13.12
N MET A 174 -1.99 -29.25 -12.45
CA MET A 174 -0.89 -30.21 -12.60
C MET A 174 -0.79 -30.76 -14.03
N HIS A 175 -1.92 -31.01 -14.69
CA HIS A 175 -1.93 -31.46 -16.09
C HIS A 175 -1.33 -30.42 -17.04
N LEU A 176 -1.57 -29.13 -16.79
CA LEU A 176 -1.01 -28.04 -17.59
C LEU A 176 0.41 -27.65 -17.16
N ASN A 177 0.83 -28.06 -15.97
CA ASN A 177 2.11 -27.71 -15.35
C ASN A 177 2.78 -28.96 -14.75
N PRO A 178 3.21 -29.93 -15.58
CA PRO A 178 3.75 -31.22 -15.11
C PRO A 178 5.03 -31.09 -14.26
N GLN A 179 5.68 -29.93 -14.29
CA GLN A 179 6.86 -29.60 -13.47
C GLN A 179 6.52 -29.21 -12.03
N VAL A 180 5.26 -28.91 -11.73
CA VAL A 180 4.83 -28.49 -10.39
C VAL A 180 4.79 -29.69 -9.45
N ASN A 181 5.14 -29.49 -8.18
CA ASN A 181 5.00 -30.50 -7.14
C ASN A 181 3.58 -30.48 -6.56
N GLU A 182 2.85 -31.58 -6.75
CA GLU A 182 1.44 -31.70 -6.32
C GLU A 182 1.28 -31.55 -4.80
N ASP A 183 2.15 -32.18 -4.01
CA ASP A 183 2.07 -32.14 -2.54
C ASP A 183 2.27 -30.72 -2.01
N VAL A 184 3.15 -29.94 -2.64
CA VAL A 184 3.38 -28.53 -2.27
C VAL A 184 2.16 -27.69 -2.66
N LEU A 185 1.61 -27.86 -3.87
CA LEU A 185 0.40 -27.15 -4.29
C LEU A 185 -0.78 -27.43 -3.36
N ARG A 186 -0.98 -28.71 -3.00
CA ARG A 186 -2.01 -29.14 -2.06
C ARG A 186 -1.83 -28.48 -0.70
N LYS A 187 -0.62 -28.50 -0.14
CA LYS A 187 -0.30 -27.78 1.11
C LYS A 187 -0.56 -26.28 1.03
N CYS A 188 -0.33 -25.66 -0.13
CA CYS A 188 -0.68 -24.25 -0.33
C CYS A 188 -2.19 -24.02 -0.31
N LEU A 189 -2.97 -24.86 -0.99
CA LEU A 189 -4.43 -24.73 -0.99
C LEU A 189 -5.05 -25.10 0.37
N ASP A 190 -4.42 -25.97 1.15
CA ASP A 190 -4.86 -26.37 2.50
C ASP A 190 -4.32 -25.43 3.61
N TYR A 191 -3.51 -24.42 3.25
CA TYR A 191 -2.92 -23.50 4.22
C TYR A 191 -3.98 -22.70 4.97
N VAL A 192 -3.83 -22.61 6.30
CA VAL A 192 -4.72 -21.85 7.19
C VAL A 192 -4.04 -20.54 7.61
N PRO A 193 -4.49 -19.36 7.11
CA PRO A 193 -3.88 -18.09 7.47
C PRO A 193 -4.03 -17.73 8.95
N LYS A 194 -2.95 -17.22 9.58
CA LYS A 194 -2.98 -16.77 10.98
C LYS A 194 -3.45 -15.32 11.12
N HIS A 195 -3.07 -14.46 10.18
CA HIS A 195 -3.32 -13.01 10.25
C HIS A 195 -4.05 -12.45 9.01
N PHE A 196 -4.07 -13.19 7.90
CA PHE A 196 -4.56 -12.70 6.61
C PHE A 196 -5.63 -13.62 5.96
N GLN A 197 -6.78 -13.75 6.62
CA GLN A 197 -7.84 -14.70 6.27
C GLN A 197 -8.60 -14.34 4.98
N TRP A 198 -8.86 -13.05 4.73
CA TRP A 198 -9.60 -12.60 3.55
C TRP A 198 -8.79 -11.60 2.71
N ALA A 199 -8.55 -11.91 1.45
CA ALA A 199 -7.67 -11.11 0.61
C ALA A 199 -8.23 -10.94 -0.80
N GLY A 200 -7.75 -9.92 -1.50
CA GLY A 200 -7.99 -9.76 -2.92
C GLY A 200 -6.73 -9.32 -3.66
N SER A 201 -6.37 -10.03 -4.72
CA SER A 201 -5.23 -9.67 -5.57
C SER A 201 -5.71 -9.09 -6.89
N ASP A 202 -4.99 -8.08 -7.36
CA ASP A 202 -5.11 -7.54 -8.71
C ASP A 202 -4.11 -8.26 -9.61
N LEU A 203 -4.60 -8.81 -10.71
CA LEU A 203 -3.82 -9.59 -11.64
C LEU A 203 -3.90 -9.03 -13.05
N PHE A 204 -2.81 -9.18 -13.78
CA PHE A 204 -2.80 -9.03 -15.22
C PHE A 204 -2.70 -10.39 -15.89
N ASN A 205 -3.51 -10.59 -16.92
CA ASN A 205 -3.25 -11.63 -17.92
C ASN A 205 -2.23 -11.08 -18.91
N VAL A 206 -1.03 -11.65 -18.88
CA VAL A 206 0.10 -11.21 -19.70
C VAL A 206 0.57 -12.32 -20.60
N THR A 207 1.39 -11.96 -21.56
CA THR A 207 2.20 -12.92 -22.31
C THR A 207 3.66 -12.47 -22.35
N THR A 208 4.56 -13.44 -22.51
CA THR A 208 6.00 -13.23 -22.62
C THR A 208 6.40 -13.14 -24.09
N ALA A 209 7.63 -12.70 -24.36
CA ALA A 209 8.19 -12.69 -25.72
C ALA A 209 8.16 -14.07 -26.44
N SER A 210 8.11 -15.17 -25.68
CA SER A 210 7.96 -16.54 -26.22
C SER A 210 6.50 -16.96 -26.46
N GLY A 211 5.52 -16.07 -26.20
CA GLY A 211 4.09 -16.34 -26.36
C GLY A 211 3.44 -17.03 -25.17
N HIS A 212 4.12 -17.16 -24.03
CA HIS A 212 3.57 -17.84 -22.85
C HIS A 212 2.59 -16.94 -22.08
N ARG A 213 1.30 -17.28 -22.14
CA ARG A 213 0.23 -16.61 -21.40
C ARG A 213 0.20 -17.04 -19.94
N GLN A 214 0.02 -16.09 -19.02
CA GLN A 214 -0.04 -16.37 -17.59
C GLN A 214 -0.62 -15.20 -16.78
N MET A 215 -1.08 -15.52 -15.57
CA MET A 215 -1.50 -14.52 -14.58
C MET A 215 -0.33 -14.07 -13.70
N ILE A 216 -0.16 -12.76 -13.56
CA ILE A 216 0.82 -12.15 -12.64
C ILE A 216 0.15 -11.22 -11.65
N ILE A 217 0.67 -11.17 -10.42
CA ILE A 217 0.19 -10.32 -9.33
C ILE A 217 0.74 -8.90 -9.50
N VAL A 218 -0.16 -7.92 -9.45
CA VAL A 218 0.17 -6.48 -9.50
C VAL A 218 0.19 -5.90 -8.09
N GLU A 219 -0.81 -6.27 -7.28
CA GLU A 219 -0.88 -5.96 -5.85
C GLU A 219 -1.83 -6.94 -5.13
N THR A 220 -1.66 -7.08 -3.82
CA THR A 220 -2.56 -7.84 -2.94
C THR A 220 -3.11 -6.92 -1.86
N ASN A 221 -4.40 -7.03 -1.58
CA ASN A 221 -5.18 -6.11 -0.75
C ASN A 221 -5.76 -6.83 0.48
N SER A 222 -5.51 -6.28 1.67
CA SER A 222 -5.97 -6.87 2.95
C SER A 222 -7.38 -6.49 3.40
N CYS A 223 -8.07 -5.71 2.59
CA CYS A 223 -9.46 -5.32 2.78
C CYS A 223 -9.97 -4.95 1.37
N PRO A 224 -10.18 -5.97 0.52
CA PRO A 224 -10.59 -5.79 -0.85
C PRO A 224 -12.07 -5.40 -0.93
N SER A 225 -12.46 -4.82 -2.06
CA SER A 225 -13.85 -4.49 -2.39
C SER A 225 -14.24 -5.27 -3.65
N GLY A 226 -15.50 -5.70 -3.75
CA GLY A 226 -16.00 -6.33 -4.97
C GLY A 226 -17.30 -7.10 -4.87
N GLN A 227 -17.86 -7.34 -3.68
CA GLN A 227 -19.13 -8.08 -3.56
C GLN A 227 -20.26 -7.35 -4.27
N LYS A 228 -20.31 -6.01 -4.14
CA LYS A 228 -21.22 -5.15 -4.91
C LYS A 228 -21.07 -5.23 -6.44
N SER A 229 -20.01 -5.89 -6.93
CA SER A 229 -19.62 -6.03 -8.34
C SER A 229 -19.71 -7.47 -8.86
N MET A 230 -20.08 -8.44 -8.01
CA MET A 230 -20.12 -9.86 -8.35
C MET A 230 -21.57 -10.32 -8.53
N PRO A 231 -21.98 -10.82 -9.71
CA PRO A 231 -23.27 -11.49 -9.87
C PRO A 231 -23.42 -12.64 -8.89
N LEU A 232 -24.64 -12.87 -8.40
CA LEU A 232 -24.92 -13.98 -7.50
C LEU A 232 -24.60 -15.32 -8.19
N LEU A 233 -23.94 -16.22 -7.47
CA LEU A 233 -23.73 -17.60 -7.94
C LEU A 233 -25.03 -18.42 -7.88
N SER A 234 -25.93 -18.04 -6.97
CA SER A 234 -27.24 -18.64 -6.77
C SER A 234 -28.23 -17.53 -6.43
N GLU A 235 -29.35 -17.46 -7.16
CA GLU A 235 -30.44 -16.49 -6.91
C GLU A 235 -31.14 -16.73 -5.56
N LEU A 236 -30.96 -17.91 -4.95
CA LEU A 236 -31.53 -18.23 -3.63
C LEU A 236 -30.71 -17.66 -2.48
N ASP A 237 -29.48 -17.19 -2.74
CA ASP A 237 -28.58 -16.63 -1.75
C ASP A 237 -28.46 -15.11 -1.97
N GLU A 238 -29.43 -14.35 -1.46
CA GLU A 238 -29.50 -12.90 -1.62
C GLU A 238 -28.29 -12.16 -1.01
N HIS A 239 -27.63 -12.75 -0.02
CA HIS A 239 -26.41 -12.20 0.59
C HIS A 239 -25.17 -12.46 -0.27
N GLY A 240 -25.20 -13.50 -1.10
CA GLY A 240 -24.10 -13.92 -1.96
C GLY A 240 -22.73 -13.90 -1.29
N GLY A 241 -21.80 -13.16 -1.90
CA GLY A 241 -20.42 -13.09 -1.43
C GLY A 241 -20.23 -12.47 -0.04
N TYR A 242 -21.19 -11.67 0.47
CA TYR A 242 -21.12 -11.14 1.84
C TYR A 242 -21.13 -12.27 2.87
N ARG A 243 -22.11 -13.19 2.74
CA ARG A 243 -22.25 -14.35 3.63
C ARG A 243 -21.03 -15.26 3.53
N LEU A 244 -20.59 -15.52 2.30
CA LEU A 244 -19.44 -16.39 2.05
C LEU A 244 -18.17 -15.87 2.74
N VAL A 245 -17.86 -14.58 2.67
CA VAL A 245 -16.70 -13.99 3.39
C VAL A 245 -16.84 -14.15 4.90
N LEU A 246 -18.01 -13.85 5.46
CA LEU A 246 -18.20 -13.88 6.91
C LEU A 246 -18.09 -15.29 7.46
N GLU A 247 -18.70 -16.28 6.79
CA GLU A 247 -18.67 -17.67 7.21
C GLU A 247 -17.30 -18.32 7.01
N SER A 248 -16.60 -17.99 5.92
CA SER A 248 -15.29 -18.57 5.64
C SER A 248 -14.15 -17.88 6.40
N ALA A 249 -14.08 -16.55 6.40
CA ALA A 249 -12.92 -15.83 6.93
C ALA A 249 -13.09 -15.37 8.39
N PHE A 250 -14.30 -14.96 8.80
CA PHE A 250 -14.48 -14.25 10.07
C PHE A 250 -15.03 -15.11 11.20
N LYS A 251 -15.91 -16.06 10.87
CA LYS A 251 -16.66 -16.86 11.85
C LYS A 251 -15.76 -17.57 12.85
N ASP A 252 -14.77 -18.32 12.37
CA ASP A 252 -13.83 -19.04 13.24
C ASP A 252 -13.04 -18.06 14.14
N MET A 253 -12.69 -16.86 13.64
CA MET A 253 -12.03 -15.84 14.47
C MET A 253 -12.96 -15.32 15.57
N MET A 254 -14.23 -15.07 15.26
CA MET A 254 -15.22 -14.59 16.22
C MET A 254 -15.52 -15.61 17.32
N ASP A 255 -15.44 -16.91 17.02
CA ASP A 255 -15.63 -17.97 18.02
C ASP A 255 -14.54 -17.95 19.11
N THR A 256 -13.37 -17.35 18.82
CA THR A 256 -12.31 -17.12 19.81
C THR A 256 -12.47 -15.84 20.62
N ALA A 257 -13.41 -14.96 20.26
CA ALA A 257 -13.59 -13.67 20.92
C ALA A 257 -14.21 -13.82 22.31
N ASP A 258 -13.62 -13.14 23.30
CA ASP A 258 -14.18 -13.07 24.66
C ASP A 258 -15.52 -12.31 24.64
N ARG A 259 -16.61 -13.04 24.88
CA ARG A 259 -17.98 -12.50 24.86
C ARG A 259 -18.21 -11.41 25.91
N SER A 260 -17.41 -11.39 26.98
CA SER A 260 -17.51 -10.33 28.01
C SER A 260 -17.03 -8.96 27.52
N LEU A 261 -16.30 -8.92 26.41
CA LEU A 261 -15.79 -7.68 25.81
C LEU A 261 -16.83 -6.88 25.01
N GLY A 262 -18.05 -7.40 24.84
CA GLY A 262 -19.19 -6.65 24.31
C GLY A 262 -19.68 -7.10 22.93
N GLY A 263 -20.11 -6.13 22.10
CA GLY A 263 -20.85 -6.37 20.87
C GLY A 263 -20.00 -6.68 19.64
N LEU A 264 -20.68 -6.81 18.49
CA LEU A 264 -20.07 -6.93 17.17
C LEU A 264 -20.08 -5.59 16.44
N ALA A 265 -19.09 -5.36 15.58
CA ALA A 265 -19.06 -4.16 14.75
C ALA A 265 -18.60 -4.42 13.31
N VAL A 266 -19.08 -3.57 12.41
CA VAL A 266 -18.45 -3.28 11.12
C VAL A 266 -17.99 -1.83 11.15
N VAL A 267 -16.71 -1.61 10.94
CA VAL A 267 -16.10 -0.26 10.94
C VAL A 267 -15.59 0.04 9.54
N CYS A 268 -15.99 1.16 8.95
CA CYS A 268 -15.57 1.54 7.61
C CYS A 268 -15.08 2.99 7.51
N ASP A 269 -14.25 3.29 6.52
CA ASP A 269 -13.81 4.66 6.22
C ASP A 269 -14.30 5.17 4.85
N LYS A 270 -14.98 4.31 4.11
CA LYS A 270 -15.65 4.59 2.84
C LYS A 270 -16.51 3.39 2.46
N ASN A 271 -17.20 3.51 1.32
CA ASN A 271 -17.91 2.41 0.68
C ASN A 271 -18.99 1.78 1.56
N MET A 272 -19.87 2.64 2.06
CA MET A 272 -20.99 2.26 2.92
C MET A 272 -21.88 1.17 2.29
N MET A 273 -22.02 1.14 0.96
CA MET A 273 -22.75 0.09 0.22
C MET A 273 -22.32 -1.33 0.63
N GLU A 274 -21.01 -1.61 0.64
CA GLU A 274 -20.52 -2.93 1.06
C GLU A 274 -20.45 -3.05 2.58
N ALA A 275 -20.08 -1.98 3.29
CA ALA A 275 -19.97 -2.03 4.75
C ALA A 275 -21.32 -2.34 5.42
N SER A 276 -22.42 -1.74 4.94
CA SER A 276 -23.76 -2.02 5.43
C SER A 276 -24.24 -3.42 5.03
N GLY A 277 -23.86 -3.91 3.85
CA GLY A 277 -24.11 -5.29 3.43
C GLY A 277 -23.46 -6.29 4.38
N TYR A 278 -22.16 -6.11 4.67
CA TYR A 278 -21.47 -6.92 5.67
C TYR A 278 -22.10 -6.81 7.06
N ALA A 279 -22.55 -5.63 7.49
CA ALA A 279 -23.15 -5.46 8.81
C ALA A 279 -24.49 -6.21 8.94
N ALA A 280 -25.36 -6.09 7.96
CA ALA A 280 -26.66 -6.76 7.95
C ALA A 280 -26.51 -8.28 7.80
N THR A 281 -25.63 -8.76 6.91
CA THR A 281 -25.33 -10.19 6.80
C THR A 281 -24.68 -10.74 8.06
N LEU A 282 -23.78 -9.99 8.71
CA LEU A 282 -23.16 -10.41 9.97
C LEU A 282 -24.21 -10.53 11.09
N ALA A 283 -25.17 -9.61 11.13
CA ALA A 283 -26.27 -9.66 12.09
C ALA A 283 -27.13 -10.92 11.91
N GLU A 284 -27.38 -11.34 10.66
CA GLU A 284 -28.09 -12.58 10.36
C GLU A 284 -27.29 -13.83 10.74
N VAL A 285 -26.02 -13.91 10.30
CA VAL A 285 -25.15 -15.07 10.55
C VAL A 285 -24.95 -15.30 12.05
N MET A 286 -24.78 -14.22 12.82
CA MET A 286 -24.54 -14.30 14.26
C MET A 286 -25.80 -14.25 15.11
N LYS A 287 -26.96 -13.89 14.52
CA LYS A 287 -28.22 -13.66 15.23
C LYS A 287 -28.07 -12.64 16.37
N GLU A 288 -27.26 -11.61 16.12
CA GLU A 288 -26.93 -10.55 17.07
C GLU A 288 -27.01 -9.19 16.37
N LYS A 289 -27.26 -8.12 17.14
CA LYS A 289 -27.17 -6.77 16.60
C LYS A 289 -25.70 -6.40 16.34
N VAL A 290 -25.46 -5.69 15.25
CA VAL A 290 -24.11 -5.27 14.83
C VAL A 290 -24.05 -3.75 14.78
N TRP A 291 -23.01 -3.17 15.36
CA TRP A 291 -22.75 -1.74 15.22
C TRP A 291 -22.13 -1.45 13.85
N LEU A 292 -22.75 -0.58 13.06
CA LEU A 292 -22.12 0.01 11.87
C LEU A 292 -21.67 1.42 12.20
N VAL A 293 -20.38 1.70 11.97
CA VAL A 293 -19.80 3.01 12.29
C VAL A 293 -18.76 3.43 11.25
N GLU A 294 -18.72 4.72 10.99
CA GLU A 294 -17.68 5.32 10.16
C GLU A 294 -16.49 5.74 11.03
N PHE A 295 -15.28 5.49 10.55
CA PHE A 295 -14.06 5.93 11.18
C PHE A 295 -13.21 6.56 10.09
N TYR A 296 -13.06 7.89 10.09
CA TYR A 296 -12.29 8.61 9.08
C TYR A 296 -10.87 8.96 9.55
N GLU A 297 -9.97 9.13 8.60
CA GLU A 297 -8.65 9.69 8.87
C GLU A 297 -8.79 11.17 9.24
N TYR A 298 -8.10 11.62 10.29
CA TYR A 298 -8.11 12.99 10.80
C TYR A 298 -9.44 13.50 11.40
N ASP A 299 -10.41 12.61 11.65
CA ASP A 299 -11.56 12.99 12.46
C ASP A 299 -11.07 13.40 13.87
N GLN A 300 -11.42 14.61 14.29
CA GLN A 300 -11.01 15.18 15.59
C GLN A 300 -11.87 14.64 16.74
N ASP A 301 -13.05 14.10 16.42
CA ASP A 301 -14.00 13.55 17.40
C ASP A 301 -14.59 12.23 16.87
N PRO A 302 -13.73 11.22 16.60
CA PRO A 302 -14.18 9.99 15.99
C PRO A 302 -15.12 9.21 16.94
N PRO A 303 -16.18 8.57 16.42
CA PRO A 303 -17.07 7.72 17.20
C PRO A 303 -16.46 6.35 17.53
N VAL A 304 -15.14 6.20 17.39
CA VAL A 304 -14.40 4.98 17.69
C VAL A 304 -13.18 5.34 18.52
N LYS A 305 -12.96 4.61 19.63
CA LYS A 305 -11.77 4.74 20.46
C LYS A 305 -11.30 3.37 20.97
N TRP A 306 -10.08 3.33 21.47
CA TRP A 306 -9.49 2.14 22.08
C TRP A 306 -9.24 2.42 23.57
N ILE A 307 -9.71 1.52 24.44
CA ILE A 307 -9.45 1.53 25.88
C ILE A 307 -8.96 0.14 26.25
N ASP A 308 -7.77 0.03 26.85
CA ASP A 308 -7.16 -1.25 27.25
C ASP A 308 -7.16 -2.32 26.14
N ARG A 309 -6.88 -1.86 24.90
CA ARG A 309 -6.88 -2.67 23.67
C ARG A 309 -8.25 -3.22 23.25
N VAL A 310 -9.33 -2.72 23.84
CA VAL A 310 -10.74 -3.01 23.47
C VAL A 310 -11.32 -1.83 22.70
N MET A 311 -11.88 -2.11 21.53
CA MET A 311 -12.58 -1.11 20.72
C MET A 311 -13.89 -0.70 21.40
N HIS A 312 -14.16 0.60 21.40
CA HIS A 312 -15.43 1.17 21.83
C HIS A 312 -16.03 2.03 20.72
N ILE A 313 -17.35 1.93 20.53
CA ILE A 313 -18.11 2.69 19.55
C ILE A 313 -19.06 3.64 20.27
N ARG A 314 -19.12 4.90 19.83
CA ARG A 314 -20.07 5.88 20.32
C ARG A 314 -21.34 5.83 19.48
N ASP A 315 -22.49 5.78 20.14
CA ASP A 315 -23.80 5.85 19.48
C ASP A 315 -24.35 7.28 19.37
N GLU A 316 -25.51 7.44 18.73
CA GLU A 316 -26.20 8.73 18.57
C GLU A 316 -26.57 9.40 19.90
N LYS A 317 -26.72 8.62 20.99
CA LYS A 317 -26.98 9.11 22.35
C LYS A 317 -25.70 9.48 23.09
N LYS A 318 -24.54 9.37 22.44
CA LYS A 318 -23.20 9.60 22.99
C LYS A 318 -22.78 8.56 24.05
N GLU A 319 -23.43 7.40 24.08
CA GLU A 319 -23.04 6.27 24.92
C GLU A 319 -21.94 5.45 24.22
N TRP A 320 -21.00 4.92 25.00
CA TRP A 320 -19.87 4.13 24.48
C TRP A 320 -20.09 2.64 24.74
N HIS A 321 -20.02 1.85 23.69
CA HIS A 321 -20.28 0.41 23.70
C HIS A 321 -18.99 -0.35 23.38
N SER A 322 -18.60 -1.29 24.23
CA SER A 322 -17.40 -2.12 24.01
C SER A 322 -17.67 -3.18 22.93
N ILE A 323 -16.64 -3.53 22.16
CA ILE A 323 -16.73 -4.42 21.00
C ILE A 323 -15.77 -5.60 21.17
N ARG A 324 -16.30 -6.82 21.12
CA ARG A 324 -15.51 -8.05 21.19
C ARG A 324 -14.91 -8.47 19.84
N ALA A 325 -15.61 -8.18 18.74
CA ALA A 325 -15.13 -8.50 17.40
C ALA A 325 -15.58 -7.45 16.37
N CYS A 326 -14.67 -7.10 15.47
CA CYS A 326 -14.84 -6.07 14.46
C CYS A 326 -14.46 -6.60 13.06
N PHE A 327 -15.42 -6.58 12.14
CA PHE A 327 -15.13 -6.66 10.72
C PHE A 327 -14.59 -5.30 10.26
N ARG A 328 -13.28 -5.22 10.01
CA ARG A 328 -12.65 -3.95 9.63
C ARG A 328 -12.74 -3.76 8.12
N TYR A 329 -13.55 -2.80 7.72
CA TYR A 329 -13.66 -2.28 6.35
C TYR A 329 -13.02 -0.89 6.19
N VAL A 330 -11.92 -0.68 6.92
CA VAL A 330 -11.13 0.56 6.89
C VAL A 330 -9.95 0.38 5.92
N THR A 331 -9.90 1.24 4.92
CA THR A 331 -9.05 1.03 3.74
C THR A 331 -7.85 1.96 3.64
N GLN A 332 -7.94 3.18 4.16
CA GLN A 332 -6.93 4.22 4.03
C GLN A 332 -6.09 4.28 5.31
N LYS A 333 -4.80 3.94 5.23
CA LYS A 333 -3.86 3.97 6.37
C LYS A 333 -4.43 3.39 7.69
N PRO A 334 -5.04 2.20 7.72
CA PRO A 334 -5.68 1.70 8.94
C PRO A 334 -4.75 1.59 10.15
N TRP A 335 -3.43 1.51 9.93
CA TRP A 335 -2.41 1.46 10.98
C TRP A 335 -2.34 2.70 11.87
N ASN A 336 -2.90 3.84 11.46
CA ASN A 336 -2.97 5.03 12.31
C ASN A 336 -4.18 5.06 13.26
N ARG A 337 -5.05 4.06 13.17
CA ARG A 337 -6.34 4.01 13.88
C ARG A 337 -6.65 2.67 14.52
N PHE A 338 -6.02 1.60 14.07
CA PHE A 338 -6.13 0.26 14.63
C PHE A 338 -4.78 -0.17 15.21
N PRO A 339 -4.71 -0.46 16.53
CA PRO A 339 -3.46 -0.91 17.14
C PRO A 339 -2.99 -2.21 16.51
N LEU A 340 -1.70 -2.50 16.64
CA LEU A 340 -1.16 -3.81 16.28
C LEU A 340 -1.66 -4.89 17.25
N TYR A 341 -1.96 -4.49 18.48
CA TYR A 341 -2.44 -5.36 19.57
C TYR A 341 -3.83 -5.01 20.03
N THR A 342 -4.78 -5.92 19.78
CA THR A 342 -6.17 -5.75 20.20
C THR A 342 -6.64 -6.96 20.99
N ARG A 343 -7.44 -6.72 22.03
CA ARG A 343 -8.26 -7.76 22.67
C ARG A 343 -9.55 -7.99 21.90
N THR A 344 -10.07 -6.93 21.26
CA THR A 344 -11.09 -7.07 20.22
C THR A 344 -10.52 -7.89 19.07
N VAL A 345 -11.21 -8.93 18.62
CA VAL A 345 -10.84 -9.68 17.42
C VAL A 345 -11.10 -8.80 16.19
N VAL A 346 -10.09 -8.53 15.36
CA VAL A 346 -10.21 -7.68 14.16
C VAL A 346 -9.84 -8.47 12.92
N MET A 347 -10.73 -8.51 11.93
CA MET A 347 -10.45 -9.15 10.63
C MET A 347 -10.32 -8.13 9.49
N ASN A 348 -9.27 -8.16 8.68
CA ASN A 348 -7.95 -8.73 9.01
C ASN A 348 -7.22 -7.85 10.03
N GLN A 349 -6.24 -8.41 10.72
CA GLN A 349 -5.39 -7.64 11.63
C GLN A 349 -4.58 -6.56 10.88
N THR A 350 -4.20 -5.50 11.57
CA THR A 350 -3.42 -4.39 11.00
C THR A 350 -2.07 -4.85 10.45
N VAL A 351 -1.44 -5.85 11.07
CA VAL A 351 -0.18 -6.42 10.58
C VAL A 351 -0.27 -6.91 9.13
N ALA A 352 -1.42 -7.45 8.70
CA ALA A 352 -1.61 -7.87 7.31
C ALA A 352 -1.53 -6.70 6.32
N CYS A 353 -1.89 -5.49 6.75
CA CYS A 353 -1.67 -4.29 5.94
C CYS A 353 -0.18 -3.98 5.80
N LEU A 354 0.55 -3.96 6.93
CA LEU A 354 1.96 -3.57 6.98
C LEU A 354 2.87 -4.60 6.32
N ALA A 355 2.57 -5.90 6.44
CA ALA A 355 3.35 -7.01 5.92
C ALA A 355 3.25 -7.20 4.41
N GLY A 356 2.32 -6.51 3.74
CA GLY A 356 2.23 -6.54 2.29
C GLY A 356 0.85 -6.20 1.73
N GLY A 357 -0.22 -6.52 2.47
CA GLY A 357 -1.60 -6.37 1.98
C GLY A 357 -2.06 -4.92 1.80
N ARG A 358 -1.29 -3.93 2.24
CA ARG A 358 -1.41 -2.50 1.86
C ARG A 358 -0.05 -1.81 1.76
N ASN A 359 1.03 -2.58 1.70
CA ASN A 359 2.39 -2.08 1.67
C ASN A 359 3.15 -2.80 0.55
N LYS A 360 3.20 -2.17 -0.62
CA LYS A 360 3.74 -2.80 -1.84
C LYS A 360 5.22 -3.18 -1.71
N MET A 361 5.98 -2.43 -0.91
CA MET A 361 7.39 -2.71 -0.63
C MET A 361 7.54 -3.99 0.21
N MET A 362 6.73 -4.14 1.25
CA MET A 362 6.74 -5.36 2.06
C MET A 362 6.19 -6.57 1.30
N ALA A 363 5.20 -6.37 0.43
CA ALA A 363 4.67 -7.42 -0.43
C ALA A 363 5.77 -8.00 -1.34
N ALA A 364 6.57 -7.15 -2.00
CA ALA A 364 7.67 -7.62 -2.84
C ALA A 364 8.66 -8.50 -2.07
N LYS A 365 9.05 -8.09 -0.86
CA LYS A 365 9.93 -8.89 0.02
C LYS A 365 9.27 -10.19 0.48
N ALA A 366 7.99 -10.16 0.81
CA ALA A 366 7.24 -11.35 1.19
C ALA A 366 7.21 -12.38 0.06
N TYR A 367 6.99 -11.93 -1.18
CA TYR A 367 7.00 -12.79 -2.36
C TYR A 367 8.39 -13.37 -2.63
N GLU A 368 9.45 -12.57 -2.52
CA GLU A 368 10.83 -13.04 -2.67
C GLU A 368 11.17 -14.15 -1.66
N PHE A 369 10.86 -13.95 -0.37
CA PHE A 369 11.10 -14.95 0.66
C PHE A 369 10.31 -16.23 0.40
N PHE A 370 9.03 -16.13 0.04
CA PHE A 370 8.22 -17.31 -0.20
C PHE A 370 8.61 -18.03 -1.49
N ASN A 371 9.00 -17.32 -2.54
CA ASN A 371 9.53 -17.91 -3.76
C ASN A 371 10.84 -18.67 -3.50
N ALA A 372 11.70 -18.17 -2.62
CA ALA A 372 12.90 -18.90 -2.19
C ALA A 372 12.55 -20.21 -1.47
N GLU A 373 11.50 -20.22 -0.64
CA GLU A 373 10.98 -21.45 0.01
C GLU A 373 10.37 -22.43 -1.00
N LEU A 374 9.86 -21.95 -2.14
CA LEU A 374 9.19 -22.74 -3.18
C LEU A 374 10.10 -23.17 -4.33
N ALA A 375 11.39 -22.82 -4.33
CA ALA A 375 12.27 -22.91 -5.50
C ALA A 375 12.22 -24.26 -6.25
N ASP A 376 12.16 -25.38 -5.53
CA ASP A 376 12.17 -26.74 -6.12
C ASP A 376 10.78 -27.30 -6.42
N SER A 377 9.72 -26.54 -6.16
CA SER A 377 8.33 -27.00 -6.31
C SER A 377 7.70 -26.69 -7.68
N GLY A 378 8.36 -25.87 -8.51
CA GLY A 378 7.78 -25.33 -9.74
C GLY A 378 6.71 -24.24 -9.52
N LEU A 379 6.32 -23.97 -8.26
CA LEU A 379 5.43 -22.87 -7.90
C LEU A 379 6.22 -21.60 -7.61
N HIS A 380 5.64 -20.46 -7.96
CA HIS A 380 6.17 -19.15 -7.60
C HIS A 380 5.06 -18.09 -7.71
N VAL A 381 5.10 -17.10 -6.84
CA VAL A 381 4.36 -15.85 -6.98
C VAL A 381 4.99 -15.07 -8.13
N ARG A 382 4.23 -14.91 -9.21
CA ARG A 382 4.66 -14.17 -10.39
C ARG A 382 4.29 -12.71 -10.24
N VAL A 383 5.28 -11.84 -10.35
CA VAL A 383 5.13 -10.39 -10.32
C VAL A 383 5.97 -9.76 -11.43
N PRO A 384 5.61 -8.55 -11.89
CA PRO A 384 6.55 -7.73 -12.65
C PRO A 384 7.80 -7.41 -11.80
N GLU A 385 8.96 -7.28 -12.43
CA GLU A 385 10.21 -6.94 -11.73
C GLU A 385 10.01 -5.65 -10.92
N THR A 386 10.37 -5.67 -9.64
CA THR A 386 10.09 -4.56 -8.72
C THR A 386 11.34 -4.22 -7.93
N ILE A 387 11.81 -2.98 -8.07
CA ILE A 387 12.92 -2.43 -7.30
C ILE A 387 12.34 -1.72 -6.08
N ASN A 388 12.80 -2.13 -4.89
CA ASN A 388 12.34 -1.62 -3.60
C ASN A 388 13.26 -0.52 -3.06
N ASN A 389 12.78 0.21 -2.06
CA ASN A 389 13.55 1.19 -1.28
C ASN A 389 14.13 2.37 -2.08
N VAL A 390 13.51 2.70 -3.21
CA VAL A 390 13.98 3.73 -4.14
C VAL A 390 13.63 5.12 -3.59
N THR A 391 14.59 6.03 -3.55
CA THR A 391 14.35 7.46 -3.27
C THR A 391 13.96 8.20 -4.55
N LYS A 392 13.30 9.35 -4.41
CA LYS A 392 12.82 10.13 -5.56
C LYS A 392 13.91 10.41 -6.60
N ASN A 393 15.11 10.74 -6.15
CA ASN A 393 16.25 11.11 -7.01
C ASN A 393 16.86 9.91 -7.76
N GLU A 394 16.63 8.68 -7.30
CA GLU A 394 17.12 7.46 -7.94
C GLU A 394 16.18 6.96 -9.05
N ILE A 395 14.94 7.47 -9.12
CA ILE A 395 13.92 7.00 -10.07
C ILE A 395 14.36 7.12 -11.54
N PRO A 396 14.97 8.23 -12.01
CA PRO A 396 15.45 8.32 -13.38
C PRO A 396 16.46 7.22 -13.75
N LEU A 397 17.35 6.86 -12.83
CA LEU A 397 18.35 5.80 -13.06
C LEU A 397 17.69 4.43 -13.27
N TRP A 398 16.69 4.10 -12.43
CA TRP A 398 15.96 2.85 -12.57
C TRP A 398 15.09 2.82 -13.83
N LEU A 399 14.48 3.95 -14.20
CA LEU A 399 13.73 4.09 -15.43
C LEU A 399 14.61 3.80 -16.66
N ASP A 400 15.80 4.39 -16.71
CA ASP A 400 16.77 4.16 -17.79
C ASP A 400 17.19 2.69 -17.85
N SER A 401 17.43 2.06 -16.68
CA SER A 401 17.78 0.64 -16.61
C SER A 401 16.69 -0.30 -17.13
N MET A 402 15.42 0.14 -17.09
CA MET A 402 14.25 -0.59 -17.58
C MET A 402 13.91 -0.29 -19.05
N GLY A 403 14.78 0.44 -19.76
CA GLY A 403 14.57 0.82 -21.16
C GLY A 403 13.65 2.03 -21.34
N GLY A 404 13.59 2.92 -20.34
CA GLY A 404 12.91 4.21 -20.43
C GLY A 404 11.44 4.21 -19.99
N HIS A 405 10.87 3.03 -19.69
CA HIS A 405 9.49 2.91 -19.23
C HIS A 405 9.41 2.17 -17.90
N ALA A 406 8.58 2.64 -16.98
CA ALA A 406 8.36 2.00 -15.68
C ALA A 406 7.06 2.48 -15.02
N VAL A 407 6.69 1.83 -13.92
CA VAL A 407 5.63 2.29 -13.03
C VAL A 407 6.24 2.63 -11.68
N VAL A 408 6.14 3.89 -11.27
CA VAL A 408 6.52 4.33 -9.93
C VAL A 408 5.30 4.24 -9.03
N LYS A 409 5.45 3.65 -7.84
CA LYS A 409 4.35 3.54 -6.87
C LYS A 409 4.79 4.02 -5.49
N VAL A 410 3.93 4.83 -4.88
CA VAL A 410 3.94 5.09 -3.43
C VAL A 410 3.51 3.80 -2.73
N PRO A 411 4.34 3.20 -1.85
CA PRO A 411 4.12 1.84 -1.37
C PRO A 411 2.82 1.65 -0.57
N TYR A 412 2.34 2.70 0.10
CA TYR A 412 1.26 2.65 1.09
C TYR A 412 -0.10 3.15 0.55
N SER A 413 -0.12 3.68 -0.67
CA SER A 413 -1.33 4.23 -1.29
C SER A 413 -2.22 3.14 -1.89
N ASN A 414 -3.52 3.44 -1.99
CA ASN A 414 -4.55 2.52 -2.49
C ASN A 414 -5.39 3.16 -3.63
N ALA A 415 -6.22 2.34 -4.29
CA ALA A 415 -7.18 2.77 -5.31
C ALA A 415 -6.55 3.55 -6.49
N GLY A 416 -5.33 3.19 -6.87
CA GLY A 416 -4.59 3.85 -7.96
C GLY A 416 -3.99 5.19 -7.61
N GLN A 417 -4.17 5.69 -6.39
CA GLN A 417 -3.49 6.89 -5.92
C GLN A 417 -2.01 6.58 -5.71
N GLY A 418 -1.14 7.52 -6.07
CA GLY A 418 0.31 7.35 -5.96
C GLY A 418 0.86 6.28 -6.90
N VAL A 419 0.21 6.02 -8.04
CA VAL A 419 0.72 5.16 -9.11
C VAL A 419 0.95 6.04 -10.33
N TYR A 420 2.18 6.04 -10.84
CA TYR A 420 2.61 6.88 -11.96
C TYR A 420 3.20 5.97 -13.03
N THR A 421 2.53 5.92 -14.18
CA THR A 421 3.06 5.26 -15.38
C THR A 421 3.94 6.26 -16.12
N ILE A 422 5.18 5.88 -16.39
CA ILE A 422 6.17 6.74 -17.04
C ILE A 422 6.56 6.08 -18.35
N THR A 423 6.22 6.76 -19.44
CA THR A 423 6.52 6.36 -20.83
C THR A 423 7.29 7.42 -21.61
N ASN A 424 7.45 8.61 -21.04
CA ASN A 424 8.15 9.72 -21.66
C ASN A 424 8.70 10.71 -20.62
N LYS A 425 9.53 11.67 -21.07
CA LYS A 425 10.17 12.66 -20.20
C LYS A 425 9.19 13.60 -19.51
N GLN A 426 8.05 13.90 -20.14
CA GLN A 426 7.04 14.78 -19.56
C GLN A 426 6.39 14.10 -18.35
N GLU A 427 5.95 12.85 -18.48
CA GLU A 427 5.37 12.08 -17.37
C GLU A 427 6.38 11.91 -16.22
N LEU A 428 7.66 11.72 -16.53
CA LEU A 428 8.72 11.70 -15.53
C LEU A 428 8.81 13.05 -14.81
N GLN A 429 8.88 14.15 -15.55
CA GLN A 429 8.98 15.49 -14.98
C GLN A 429 7.77 15.83 -14.10
N GLU A 430 6.55 15.53 -14.57
CA GLU A 430 5.32 15.72 -13.79
C GLU A 430 5.35 14.95 -12.46
N PHE A 431 5.85 13.71 -12.47
CA PHE A 431 6.08 12.96 -11.24
C PHE A 431 7.16 13.61 -10.35
N MET A 432 8.28 14.03 -10.94
CA MET A 432 9.38 14.67 -10.22
C MET A 432 8.99 16.02 -9.60
N ASP A 433 8.01 16.71 -10.16
CA ASP A 433 7.47 17.97 -9.64
C ASP A 433 6.36 17.76 -8.61
N THR A 434 5.80 16.54 -8.53
CA THR A 434 4.74 16.23 -7.56
C THR A 434 5.28 16.30 -6.13
N PRO A 435 4.62 17.03 -5.20
CA PRO A 435 4.98 17.04 -3.79
C PRO A 435 4.81 15.67 -3.15
N GLN A 436 5.75 15.28 -2.32
CA GLN A 436 5.80 13.93 -1.76
C GLN A 436 5.58 13.94 -0.25
N HIS A 437 4.87 12.94 0.25
CA HIS A 437 4.66 12.71 1.69
C HIS A 437 5.61 11.64 2.23
N TYR A 438 5.86 10.60 1.45
CA TYR A 438 6.75 9.49 1.80
C TYR A 438 8.07 9.61 1.03
N ASP A 439 9.15 9.14 1.64
CA ASP A 439 10.50 9.25 1.09
C ASP A 439 10.88 8.08 0.18
N LYS A 440 10.15 6.97 0.27
CA LYS A 440 10.44 5.73 -0.43
C LYS A 440 9.35 5.35 -1.43
N TYR A 441 9.81 4.82 -2.56
CA TYR A 441 9.01 4.33 -3.67
C TYR A 441 9.37 2.88 -3.99
N ILE A 442 8.50 2.26 -4.78
CA ILE A 442 8.90 1.12 -5.60
C ILE A 442 8.87 1.53 -7.07
N VAL A 443 9.83 1.01 -7.83
CA VAL A 443 9.86 1.14 -9.30
C VAL A 443 9.63 -0.25 -9.86
N GLN A 444 8.51 -0.42 -10.55
CA GLN A 444 8.09 -1.71 -11.10
C GLN A 444 8.13 -1.67 -12.62
N SER A 445 8.53 -2.77 -13.25
CA SER A 445 8.51 -2.93 -14.71
C SER A 445 7.08 -2.71 -15.23
N LEU A 446 6.95 -1.82 -16.19
CA LEU A 446 5.70 -1.50 -16.87
C LEU A 446 5.30 -2.65 -17.80
N VAL A 447 4.07 -3.11 -17.60
CA VAL A 447 3.39 -4.05 -18.49
C VAL A 447 2.48 -3.22 -19.40
N GLY A 448 2.84 -3.13 -20.68
CA GLY A 448 2.14 -2.31 -21.67
C GLY A 448 1.91 -3.08 -22.96
N ASN A 449 2.07 -2.41 -24.09
CA ASN A 449 2.17 -3.09 -25.39
C ASN A 449 3.56 -3.74 -25.55
N ALA A 450 3.68 -4.76 -26.40
CA ALA A 450 4.96 -5.41 -26.69
C ALA A 450 6.06 -4.43 -27.17
N SER A 451 5.69 -3.38 -27.89
CA SER A 451 6.60 -2.35 -28.41
C SER A 451 7.17 -1.40 -27.36
N TRP A 452 6.46 -1.19 -26.23
CA TRP A 452 6.84 -0.19 -25.22
C TRP A 452 6.71 -0.69 -23.77
N SER A 453 6.67 -2.00 -23.55
CA SER A 453 6.84 -2.57 -22.19
C SER A 453 8.30 -2.49 -21.74
N SER A 454 8.51 -2.41 -20.41
CA SER A 454 9.84 -2.36 -19.81
C SER A 454 10.70 -3.56 -20.19
N ILE A 455 12.01 -3.34 -20.24
CA ILE A 455 13.02 -4.37 -20.43
C ILE A 455 13.47 -4.83 -19.04
N THR A 456 13.38 -6.12 -18.74
CA THR A 456 13.82 -6.70 -17.46
C THR A 456 14.83 -7.81 -17.70
N ARG A 457 15.49 -8.25 -16.63
CA ARG A 457 16.42 -9.40 -16.66
C ARG A 457 15.74 -10.70 -17.08
N HIS A 458 14.44 -10.84 -16.80
CA HIS A 458 13.64 -12.04 -17.07
C HIS A 458 12.79 -11.91 -18.35
N GLY A 459 13.03 -10.87 -19.16
CA GLY A 459 12.32 -10.61 -20.41
C GLY A 459 11.27 -9.51 -20.28
N LYS A 460 10.24 -9.54 -21.13
CA LYS A 460 9.15 -8.56 -21.11
C LYS A 460 7.82 -9.23 -20.86
N PHE A 461 6.99 -8.58 -20.06
CA PHE A 461 5.56 -8.86 -20.01
C PHE A 461 4.81 -7.80 -20.79
N TYR A 462 3.86 -8.22 -21.60
CA TYR A 462 2.91 -7.34 -22.26
C TYR A 462 1.49 -7.83 -22.05
N HIS A 463 0.54 -6.89 -22.05
CA HIS A 463 -0.85 -7.20 -21.81
C HIS A 463 -1.44 -8.04 -22.95
N VAL A 464 -2.20 -9.08 -22.59
CA VAL A 464 -3.11 -9.75 -23.54
C VAL A 464 -4.26 -8.81 -23.91
N GLY A 465 -4.81 -8.11 -22.91
CA GLY A 465 -5.93 -7.18 -23.07
C GLY A 465 -7.26 -7.87 -23.40
N THR A 466 -8.28 -7.07 -23.67
CA THR A 466 -9.59 -7.56 -24.13
C THR A 466 -9.52 -8.16 -25.53
N ILE A 467 -10.48 -9.02 -25.87
CA ILE A 467 -10.78 -9.33 -27.27
C ILE A 467 -11.04 -8.00 -28.02
N PRO A 468 -10.44 -7.80 -29.22
CA PRO A 468 -10.66 -6.58 -29.98
C PRO A 468 -12.14 -6.32 -30.24
N ASN A 469 -12.58 -5.08 -30.05
CA ASN A 469 -13.94 -4.69 -30.37
C ASN A 469 -14.13 -4.49 -31.89
N LYS A 470 -15.33 -4.07 -32.32
CA LYS A 470 -15.64 -3.81 -33.76
C LYS A 470 -14.77 -2.73 -34.42
N LYS A 471 -14.06 -1.92 -33.64
CA LYS A 471 -13.09 -0.92 -34.12
C LYS A 471 -11.64 -1.43 -34.08
N ASN A 472 -11.45 -2.74 -33.85
CA ASN A 472 -10.15 -3.38 -33.62
C ASN A 472 -9.37 -2.84 -32.41
N ASN A 473 -10.08 -2.22 -31.46
CA ASN A 473 -9.45 -1.72 -30.24
C ASN A 473 -9.39 -2.81 -29.18
N THR A 474 -8.19 -3.03 -28.65
CA THR A 474 -7.92 -3.79 -27.42
C THR A 474 -7.73 -2.84 -26.26
N PHE A 475 -8.19 -3.22 -25.07
CA PHE A 475 -8.02 -2.44 -23.84
C PHE A 475 -7.26 -3.24 -22.80
N VAL A 476 -6.47 -2.55 -21.98
CA VAL A 476 -5.92 -3.14 -20.77
C VAL A 476 -7.05 -3.49 -19.81
N THR A 477 -6.94 -4.68 -19.22
CA THR A 477 -7.79 -5.13 -18.12
C THR A 477 -6.93 -5.63 -16.98
N ASP A 478 -7.45 -5.44 -15.78
CA ASP A 478 -7.07 -6.25 -14.64
C ASP A 478 -8.20 -7.20 -14.25
N LEU A 479 -7.82 -8.24 -13.52
CA LEU A 479 -8.72 -9.15 -12.87
C LEU A 479 -8.49 -9.04 -11.36
N ARG A 480 -9.55 -8.76 -10.59
CA ARG A 480 -9.49 -8.91 -9.14
C ARG A 480 -10.01 -10.28 -8.76
N MET A 481 -9.16 -11.08 -8.12
CA MET A 481 -9.53 -12.36 -7.51
C MET A 481 -9.48 -12.22 -5.99
N MET A 482 -10.58 -12.56 -5.32
CA MET A 482 -10.65 -12.62 -3.86
C MET A 482 -10.69 -14.06 -3.39
N VAL A 483 -9.99 -14.32 -2.28
CA VAL A 483 -9.93 -15.62 -1.62
C VAL A 483 -10.16 -15.46 -0.13
N ALA A 484 -10.66 -16.52 0.49
CA ALA A 484 -10.68 -16.68 1.93
C ALA A 484 -10.01 -18.00 2.30
N GLY A 485 -9.25 -18.02 3.39
CA GLY A 485 -8.64 -19.21 3.95
C GLY A 485 -9.16 -19.47 5.37
N ASN A 486 -9.48 -20.72 5.65
CA ASN A 486 -9.89 -21.20 6.97
C ASN A 486 -9.37 -22.62 7.22
N LYS A 487 -9.86 -23.28 8.27
CA LYS A 487 -9.48 -24.68 8.58
C LYS A 487 -9.74 -25.69 7.45
N ASP A 488 -10.61 -25.36 6.50
CA ASP A 488 -10.91 -26.19 5.32
C ASP A 488 -10.02 -25.83 4.10
N GLY A 489 -9.02 -24.97 4.30
CA GLY A 489 -8.16 -24.43 3.25
C GLY A 489 -8.72 -23.18 2.59
N PHE A 490 -8.11 -22.80 1.46
CA PHE A 490 -8.51 -21.67 0.64
C PHE A 490 -9.72 -21.99 -0.24
N ARG A 491 -10.51 -20.96 -0.53
CA ARG A 491 -11.56 -20.97 -1.55
C ARG A 491 -11.64 -19.64 -2.30
N PRO A 492 -12.04 -19.63 -3.59
CA PRO A 492 -12.36 -18.40 -4.29
C PRO A 492 -13.64 -17.78 -3.74
N ILE A 493 -13.68 -16.45 -3.64
CA ILE A 493 -14.79 -15.69 -3.06
C ILE A 493 -15.49 -14.83 -4.12
N CYS A 494 -14.72 -14.09 -4.89
CA CYS A 494 -15.24 -13.13 -5.85
C CYS A 494 -14.22 -12.90 -6.94
N ILE A 495 -14.71 -12.71 -8.16
CA ILE A 495 -13.92 -12.35 -9.32
C ILE A 495 -14.64 -11.25 -10.11
N TYR A 496 -13.93 -10.21 -10.51
CA TYR A 496 -14.43 -9.20 -11.44
C TYR A 496 -13.26 -8.53 -12.16
N ALA A 497 -13.53 -7.87 -13.28
CA ALA A 497 -12.49 -7.21 -14.06
C ALA A 497 -12.76 -5.72 -14.21
N ARG A 498 -11.69 -4.93 -14.37
CA ARG A 498 -11.79 -3.50 -14.68
C ARG A 498 -11.00 -3.22 -15.95
N ARG A 499 -11.55 -2.35 -16.79
CA ARG A 499 -10.96 -1.94 -18.06
C ARG A 499 -10.39 -0.53 -17.99
N ALA A 500 -9.29 -0.28 -18.69
CA ALA A 500 -8.78 1.06 -18.92
C ALA A 500 -9.75 1.94 -19.73
N ARG A 501 -9.54 3.27 -19.70
CA ARG A 501 -10.43 4.25 -20.35
C ARG A 501 -10.22 4.28 -21.86
N LYS A 502 -8.96 4.22 -22.29
CA LYS A 502 -8.56 4.32 -23.70
C LYS A 502 -7.97 2.98 -24.19
N PRO A 503 -8.04 2.71 -25.51
CA PRO A 503 -7.40 1.53 -26.11
C PRO A 503 -5.89 1.50 -25.85
N LEU A 504 -5.32 0.30 -25.80
CA LEU A 504 -3.88 0.09 -25.73
C LEU A 504 -3.29 0.20 -27.15
N ILE A 505 -2.65 1.33 -27.45
CA ILE A 505 -2.05 1.58 -28.77
C ILE A 505 -0.73 0.82 -28.95
N GLN A 506 -0.41 0.51 -30.21
CA GLN A 506 0.84 -0.16 -30.56
C GLN A 506 2.02 0.80 -30.51
N HIS A 507 1.86 2.03 -30.99
CA HIS A 507 2.92 3.02 -31.01
C HIS A 507 2.47 4.25 -30.22
N LEU A 508 3.29 4.75 -29.30
CA LEU A 508 2.89 5.86 -28.41
C LEU A 508 2.62 7.15 -29.21
N GLU A 509 3.31 7.32 -30.33
CA GLU A 509 3.14 8.40 -31.30
C GLU A 509 1.77 8.41 -32.00
N ASP A 510 1.02 7.29 -32.01
CA ASP A 510 -0.33 7.22 -32.59
C ASP A 510 -1.37 7.95 -31.71
N GLY A 511 -1.03 8.26 -30.46
CA GLY A 511 -1.91 8.87 -29.48
C GLY A 511 -1.25 9.99 -28.69
N PRO A 512 -0.74 11.06 -29.34
CA PRO A 512 0.10 12.07 -28.69
C PRO A 512 -0.62 12.86 -27.58
N SER A 513 -1.96 12.86 -27.59
CA SER A 513 -2.79 13.50 -26.55
C SER A 513 -3.31 12.52 -25.50
N THR A 514 -2.95 11.23 -25.57
CA THR A 514 -3.41 10.20 -24.64
C THR A 514 -2.30 9.88 -23.66
N THR A 515 -2.58 10.03 -22.37
CA THR A 515 -1.59 9.70 -21.33
C THR A 515 -1.44 8.19 -21.19
N SER A 516 -0.28 7.72 -20.73
CA SER A 516 -0.08 6.28 -20.46
C SER A 516 -1.08 5.76 -19.42
N TRP A 517 -1.44 6.60 -18.43
CA TRP A 517 -2.42 6.25 -17.40
C TRP A 517 -3.84 6.04 -17.96
N GLU A 518 -4.24 6.76 -19.02
CA GLU A 518 -5.54 6.51 -19.65
C GLU A 518 -5.64 5.14 -20.33
N MET A 519 -4.50 4.60 -20.78
CA MET A 519 -4.39 3.30 -21.44
C MET A 519 -4.14 2.14 -20.48
N LEU A 520 -3.45 2.39 -19.36
CA LEU A 520 -3.03 1.37 -18.39
C LEU A 520 -3.85 1.38 -17.10
N GLY A 521 -4.38 2.54 -16.70
CA GLY A 521 -5.09 2.74 -15.45
C GLY A 521 -6.48 2.14 -15.46
N THR A 522 -6.67 1.06 -14.69
CA THR A 522 -7.94 0.32 -14.58
C THR A 522 -8.81 0.75 -13.39
N ASN A 523 -8.26 1.49 -12.43
CA ASN A 523 -8.98 1.96 -11.24
C ASN A 523 -10.28 2.68 -11.58
N LEU A 524 -11.38 2.33 -10.91
CA LEU A 524 -12.71 2.89 -11.19
C LEU A 524 -12.97 4.24 -10.52
N SER A 525 -12.23 4.56 -9.45
CA SER A 525 -12.36 5.81 -8.72
C SER A 525 -11.84 6.97 -9.54
N VAL A 526 -12.65 8.01 -9.70
CA VAL A 526 -12.28 9.27 -10.35
C VAL A 526 -12.53 10.43 -9.41
N LYS A 527 -11.60 11.38 -9.40
CA LYS A 527 -11.74 12.62 -8.64
C LYS A 527 -12.42 13.65 -9.54
N LEU A 528 -13.56 14.18 -9.10
CA LEU A 528 -14.29 15.23 -9.78
C LEU A 528 -13.56 16.58 -9.62
N PRO A 529 -13.81 17.56 -10.51
CA PRO A 529 -13.27 18.92 -10.36
C PRO A 529 -13.63 19.58 -9.03
N THR A 530 -14.77 19.19 -8.44
CA THR A 530 -15.24 19.63 -7.10
C THR A 530 -14.39 19.09 -5.94
N GLY A 531 -13.46 18.17 -6.21
CA GLY A 531 -12.68 17.45 -5.22
C GLY A 531 -13.35 16.20 -4.66
N GLU A 532 -14.62 15.97 -4.98
CA GLU A 532 -15.37 14.77 -4.60
C GLU A 532 -14.96 13.54 -5.41
N TRP A 533 -15.24 12.36 -4.88
CA TRP A 533 -14.95 11.09 -5.56
C TRP A 533 -16.20 10.54 -6.23
N SER A 534 -16.05 10.05 -7.45
CA SER A 534 -17.05 9.30 -8.19
C SER A 534 -16.48 7.97 -8.68
N THR A 535 -17.32 7.12 -9.27
CA THR A 535 -16.95 5.79 -9.78
C THR A 535 -17.39 5.63 -11.24
N GLU A 536 -16.48 5.27 -12.13
CA GLU A 536 -16.78 4.97 -13.54
C GLU A 536 -17.25 3.52 -13.71
N ALA A 537 -18.45 3.20 -13.23
CA ALA A 537 -19.02 1.85 -13.26
C ALA A 537 -19.20 1.26 -14.68
N ALA A 538 -19.14 2.07 -15.74
CA ALA A 538 -19.16 1.59 -17.12
C ALA A 538 -17.89 0.84 -17.55
N ARG A 539 -16.78 0.99 -16.81
CA ARG A 539 -15.52 0.27 -17.03
C ARG A 539 -15.39 -1.00 -16.20
N LEU A 540 -16.35 -1.25 -15.31
CA LEU A 540 -16.50 -2.53 -14.63
C LEU A 540 -17.03 -3.57 -15.61
N LEU A 541 -16.27 -4.66 -15.76
CA LEU A 541 -16.64 -5.83 -16.54
C LEU A 541 -17.09 -6.91 -15.57
N LEU A 542 -18.39 -7.22 -15.59
CA LEU A 542 -18.99 -8.22 -14.72
C LEU A 542 -18.60 -9.63 -15.19
N MET A 543 -18.65 -10.59 -14.27
CA MET A 543 -18.49 -12.02 -14.59
C MET A 543 -19.81 -12.63 -15.11
N ASP A 544 -20.55 -11.84 -15.87
CA ASP A 544 -21.85 -12.20 -16.41
C ASP A 544 -21.75 -12.70 -17.86
N ARG A 545 -22.88 -13.12 -18.42
CA ARG A 545 -22.95 -13.62 -19.81
C ARG A 545 -22.56 -12.58 -20.87
N LYS A 546 -22.57 -11.28 -20.54
CA LYS A 546 -22.40 -10.18 -21.49
C LYS A 546 -20.96 -9.69 -21.54
N ASP A 547 -20.33 -9.53 -20.39
CA ASP A 547 -19.04 -8.88 -20.25
C ASP A 547 -17.89 -9.88 -20.24
N PHE A 548 -18.06 -11.08 -19.67
CA PHE A 548 -16.98 -12.05 -19.48
C PHE A 548 -16.22 -12.40 -20.77
N ASN A 549 -16.95 -12.63 -21.87
CA ASN A 549 -16.36 -13.02 -23.15
C ASN A 549 -15.47 -11.92 -23.77
N GLN A 550 -15.61 -10.66 -23.35
CA GLN A 550 -14.73 -9.57 -23.78
C GLN A 550 -13.31 -9.72 -23.20
N LEU A 551 -13.13 -10.49 -22.12
CA LEU A 551 -11.84 -10.66 -21.46
C LEU A 551 -10.94 -11.70 -22.15
N GLY A 552 -11.50 -12.61 -22.95
CA GLY A 552 -10.72 -13.69 -23.56
C GLY A 552 -10.14 -14.69 -22.55
N LEU A 553 -10.78 -14.84 -21.39
CA LEU A 553 -10.37 -15.74 -20.31
C LEU A 553 -11.17 -17.04 -20.35
N GLY A 554 -10.51 -18.13 -19.99
CA GLY A 554 -11.11 -19.44 -19.75
C GLY A 554 -11.01 -19.89 -18.29
N VAL A 555 -11.43 -21.13 -18.04
CA VAL A 555 -11.34 -21.75 -16.70
C VAL A 555 -9.89 -21.87 -16.24
N ASP A 556 -8.96 -22.18 -17.15
CA ASP A 556 -7.53 -22.32 -16.83
C ASP A 556 -6.91 -20.99 -16.39
N ASP A 557 -7.26 -19.87 -17.04
CA ASP A 557 -6.81 -18.54 -16.61
C ASP A 557 -7.36 -18.18 -15.21
N MET A 558 -8.60 -18.58 -14.88
CA MET A 558 -9.18 -18.37 -13.55
C MET A 558 -8.54 -19.25 -12.47
N ILE A 559 -8.21 -20.51 -12.80
CA ILE A 559 -7.43 -21.40 -11.93
C ILE A 559 -6.06 -20.79 -11.65
N ASP A 560 -5.38 -20.33 -12.70
CA ASP A 560 -4.07 -19.70 -12.58
C ASP A 560 -4.13 -18.42 -11.73
N ALA A 561 -5.18 -17.60 -11.90
CA ALA A 561 -5.42 -16.42 -11.07
C ALA A 561 -5.66 -16.77 -9.60
N TYR A 562 -6.43 -17.82 -9.34
CA TYR A 562 -6.72 -18.30 -8.00
C TYR A 562 -5.45 -18.78 -7.30
N ILE A 563 -4.66 -19.63 -7.96
CA ILE A 563 -3.40 -20.14 -7.39
C ILE A 563 -2.43 -18.99 -7.13
N GLN A 564 -2.25 -18.06 -8.07
CA GLN A 564 -1.39 -16.90 -7.85
C GLN A 564 -1.85 -16.03 -6.68
N THR A 565 -3.16 -15.87 -6.52
CA THR A 565 -3.75 -15.14 -5.38
C THR A 565 -3.48 -15.87 -4.07
N VAL A 566 -3.67 -17.20 -4.01
CA VAL A 566 -3.37 -18.00 -2.82
C VAL A 566 -1.90 -17.88 -2.44
N LEU A 567 -0.98 -18.05 -3.40
CA LEU A 567 0.46 -17.96 -3.14
C LEU A 567 0.86 -16.57 -2.62
N SER A 568 0.29 -15.49 -3.17
CA SER A 568 0.58 -14.13 -2.70
C SER A 568 0.06 -13.87 -1.29
N VAL A 569 -1.09 -14.44 -0.94
CA VAL A 569 -1.66 -14.35 0.42
C VAL A 569 -0.81 -15.11 1.42
N ILE A 570 -0.40 -16.34 1.09
CA ILE A 570 0.48 -17.15 1.96
C ILE A 570 1.80 -16.42 2.22
N ALA A 571 2.41 -15.84 1.18
CA ALA A 571 3.64 -15.08 1.32
C ALA A 571 3.50 -13.94 2.34
N ILE A 572 2.40 -13.16 2.24
CA ILE A 572 2.14 -12.03 3.15
C ILE A 572 1.77 -12.53 4.54
N ASP A 573 1.00 -13.60 4.67
CA ASP A 573 0.65 -14.18 5.97
C ASP A 573 1.91 -14.70 6.70
N LYS A 574 2.81 -15.38 5.99
CA LYS A 574 4.13 -15.77 6.53
C LYS A 574 4.97 -14.57 6.95
N MET A 575 4.92 -13.46 6.22
CA MET A 575 5.55 -12.20 6.64
C MET A 575 4.89 -11.65 7.91
N CYS A 576 3.56 -11.75 8.06
CA CYS A 576 2.87 -11.38 9.30
C CYS A 576 3.37 -12.22 10.48
N VAL A 577 3.44 -13.55 10.31
CA VAL A 577 3.94 -14.47 11.33
C VAL A 577 5.38 -14.14 11.73
N ARG A 578 6.23 -13.79 10.76
CA ARG A 578 7.61 -13.38 11.02
C ARG A 578 7.71 -12.06 11.81
N LEU A 579 6.80 -11.13 11.55
CA LEU A 579 6.74 -9.85 12.26
C LEU A 579 6.04 -9.95 13.64
N MET A 580 5.19 -10.95 13.85
CA MET A 580 4.43 -11.16 15.09
C MET A 580 5.03 -12.32 15.90
N LYS A 581 6.10 -12.04 16.64
CA LYS A 581 6.80 -13.01 17.47
C LYS A 581 5.93 -13.42 18.66
N GLU A 582 5.90 -14.72 18.95
CA GLU A 582 5.29 -15.20 20.20
C GLU A 582 6.17 -14.78 21.38
N ASN A 583 5.53 -14.35 22.46
CA ASN A 583 6.27 -13.94 23.65
C ASN A 583 6.91 -15.17 24.30
N PRO A 584 8.15 -15.07 24.84
CA PRO A 584 8.86 -16.21 25.43
C PRO A 584 8.12 -16.86 26.61
N ASP A 585 7.23 -16.11 27.28
CA ASP A 585 6.39 -16.57 28.38
C ASP A 585 5.07 -17.21 27.91
N GLY A 586 4.83 -17.27 26.59
CA GLY A 586 3.61 -17.77 25.97
C GLY A 586 2.42 -16.80 26.00
N ASN A 587 2.56 -15.61 26.62
CA ASN A 587 1.45 -14.68 26.79
C ASN A 587 1.38 -13.66 25.65
N GLY A 588 0.75 -14.07 24.55
CA GLY A 588 0.47 -13.18 23.42
C GLY A 588 1.65 -13.04 22.46
N GLN A 589 1.63 -11.97 21.66
CA GLN A 589 2.62 -11.70 20.62
C GLN A 589 3.21 -10.30 20.77
N THR A 590 4.41 -10.10 20.22
CA THR A 590 5.12 -8.81 20.11
C THR A 590 5.52 -8.53 18.66
N PHE A 591 5.58 -7.25 18.30
CA PHE A 591 5.75 -6.82 16.93
C PHE A 591 7.22 -6.53 16.81
N ASP A 592 7.89 -7.23 15.91
CA ASP A 592 9.30 -7.03 15.66
C ASP A 592 9.49 -5.73 14.87
N LEU A 593 9.44 -4.62 15.60
CA LEU A 593 9.59 -3.28 15.04
C LEU A 593 10.98 -3.09 14.41
N ASP A 594 12.02 -3.71 14.97
CA ASP A 594 13.38 -3.60 14.44
C ASP A 594 13.50 -4.33 13.10
N LEU A 595 12.94 -5.55 13.00
CA LEU A 595 12.85 -6.25 11.72
C LEU A 595 11.99 -5.47 10.72
N PHE A 596 10.85 -4.92 11.15
CA PHE A 596 10.00 -4.12 10.28
C PHE A 596 10.75 -2.90 9.72
N ARG A 597 11.48 -2.17 10.57
CA ARG A 597 12.29 -1.01 10.16
C ARG A 597 13.42 -1.39 9.21
N ALA A 598 14.07 -2.53 9.43
CA ALA A 598 15.10 -3.04 8.52
C ALA A 598 14.51 -3.41 7.14
N LEU A 599 13.30 -3.95 7.12
CA LEU A 599 12.65 -4.36 5.87
C LEU A 599 11.93 -3.19 5.16
N ASN A 600 11.43 -2.20 5.90
CA ASN A 600 10.72 -1.03 5.39
C ASN A 600 11.34 0.26 5.98
N PRO A 601 12.42 0.78 5.37
CA PRO A 601 13.19 1.91 5.87
C PRO A 601 12.56 3.27 5.52
N ASP A 602 11.31 3.49 5.92
CA ASP A 602 10.56 4.72 5.71
C ASP A 602 10.07 5.28 7.05
N SER A 603 10.78 6.29 7.55
CA SER A 603 10.49 6.88 8.86
C SER A 603 9.14 7.57 8.95
N VAL A 604 8.61 8.07 7.82
CA VAL A 604 7.29 8.71 7.79
C VAL A 604 6.22 7.67 8.11
N LEU A 605 6.30 6.46 7.52
CA LEU A 605 5.38 5.39 7.87
C LEU A 605 5.49 5.01 9.35
N TRP A 606 6.70 4.93 9.91
CA TRP A 606 6.88 4.51 11.31
C TRP A 606 6.17 5.41 12.30
N GLN A 607 6.12 6.72 12.02
CA GLN A 607 5.43 7.71 12.85
C GLN A 607 3.90 7.60 12.74
N GLU A 608 3.38 6.98 11.69
CA GLU A 608 1.94 6.77 11.50
C GLU A 608 1.42 5.51 12.21
N ILE A 609 2.27 4.57 12.61
CA ILE A 609 1.85 3.27 13.16
C ILE A 609 1.45 3.42 14.62
N MET A 610 0.21 3.04 14.92
CA MET A 610 -0.27 2.88 16.28
C MET A 610 0.08 1.48 16.80
N VAL A 611 0.97 1.42 17.79
CA VAL A 611 1.43 0.17 18.40
C VAL A 611 0.43 -0.35 19.42
#